data_AF-A0AAV7JDF1-F1
#
_entry.id   AF-A0AAV7JDF1-F1
#
_cell.length_a   1.000
_cell.length_b   1.000
_cell.length_c   1.000
_cell.angle_alpha   90.00
_cell.angle_beta   90.00
_cell.angle_gamma   90.00
#
_symmetry.space_group_name_H-M   'P 1'
#
loop_
_entity.id
_entity.type
_entity.pdbx_description
1 polymer ?
#
loop_
_entity_poly.entity_id
_entity_poly.type
_entity_poly.pdbx_seq_one_letter_code
_entity_poly.pdbx_strand_id
1 'polypeptide(L)'
;MLEAGISQNNVARHLGKSIKTVNNWWKRKKRGESLEDKHRSGRPSSLTRVAKIVIAKSIGKRHQSTRKLAERLTARGHQTSKTAVHRYLKESLGLKCFKRPRNPRLTEKQLVHRLTFCKKGSIGHLRSGQM
;
A
#
# COMPACT_ATOMS: atom_id res chain seq x y z
N MET A 1 14.26 -20.77 40.47
CA MET A 1 13.91 -19.45 41.02
C MET A 1 14.04 -18.39 39.94
N LEU A 2 13.27 -17.30 40.05
CA LEU A 2 13.51 -16.07 39.30
C LEU A 2 14.71 -15.34 39.94
N GLU A 3 15.34 -14.41 39.22
CA GLU A 3 16.55 -13.69 39.68
C GLU A 3 16.38 -12.97 41.02
N ALA A 4 15.14 -12.62 41.40
CA ALA A 4 14.81 -11.98 42.67
C ALA A 4 14.47 -12.95 43.82
N GLY A 5 14.71 -14.26 43.67
CA GLY A 5 14.40 -15.27 44.71
C GLY A 5 12.91 -15.61 44.89
N ILE A 6 12.01 -14.87 44.24
CA ILE A 6 10.57 -15.10 44.30
C ILE A 6 10.18 -16.35 43.48
N SER A 7 9.30 -17.19 44.04
CA SER A 7 8.74 -18.34 43.34
C SER A 7 7.78 -17.89 42.22
N GLN A 8 7.74 -18.62 41.11
CA GLN A 8 6.83 -18.32 40.00
C GLN A 8 5.35 -18.35 40.43
N ASN A 9 5.02 -19.15 41.44
CA ASN A 9 3.68 -19.23 42.00
C ASN A 9 3.29 -17.96 42.77
N ASN A 10 4.22 -17.39 43.55
CA ASN A 10 3.99 -16.12 44.23
C ASN A 10 3.86 -14.96 43.23
N VAL A 11 4.68 -14.96 42.17
CA VAL A 11 4.55 -14.00 41.07
C VAL A 11 3.19 -14.12 40.38
N ALA A 12 2.72 -15.33 40.10
CA ALA A 12 1.41 -15.57 39.51
C ALA A 12 0.27 -15.02 40.39
N ARG A 13 0.33 -15.24 41.71
CA ARG A 13 -0.63 -14.70 42.69
C ARG A 13 -0.61 -13.17 42.75
N HIS A 14 0.57 -12.55 42.84
CA HIS A 14 0.69 -11.08 42.86
C HIS A 14 0.21 -10.42 41.57
N LEU A 15 0.46 -11.04 40.41
CA LEU A 15 0.03 -10.50 39.11
C LEU A 15 -1.42 -10.86 38.75
N GLY A 16 -2.10 -11.69 39.53
CA GLY A 16 -3.44 -12.21 39.20
C GLY A 16 -3.47 -12.98 37.87
N LYS A 17 -2.37 -13.66 37.51
CA LYS A 17 -2.25 -14.44 36.27
C LYS A 17 -2.10 -15.92 36.58
N SER A 18 -2.44 -16.77 35.60
CA SER A 18 -2.19 -18.20 35.75
C SER A 18 -0.69 -18.50 35.80
N ILE A 19 -0.30 -19.51 36.59
CA ILE A 19 1.09 -19.97 36.67
C ILE A 19 1.62 -20.40 35.29
N LYS A 20 0.75 -20.90 34.40
CA LYS A 20 1.08 -21.27 33.02
C LYS A 20 1.54 -20.06 32.21
N THR A 21 0.88 -18.91 32.36
CA THR A 21 1.29 -17.66 31.69
C THR A 21 2.66 -17.20 32.17
N VAL A 22 2.90 -17.20 33.49
CA VAL A 22 4.19 -16.81 34.08
C VAL A 22 5.31 -17.75 33.62
N ASN A 23 5.05 -19.05 33.57
CA ASN A 23 6.00 -20.03 33.05
C ASN A 23 6.32 -19.82 31.57
N ASN A 24 5.32 -19.48 30.75
CA ASN A 24 5.53 -19.17 29.34
C ASN A 24 6.38 -17.91 29.15
N TRP A 25 6.12 -16.85 29.92
CA TRP A 25 6.96 -15.64 29.92
C TRP A 25 8.38 -15.94 30.35
N TRP A 26 8.57 -16.73 31.41
CA TRP A 26 9.90 -17.11 31.86
C TRP A 26 10.68 -17.91 30.82
N LYS A 27 10.01 -18.86 30.13
CA LYS A 27 10.60 -19.60 29.01
C LYS A 27 11.01 -18.66 27.88
N ARG A 28 10.18 -17.66 27.53
CA ARG A 28 10.51 -16.64 26.53
C ARG A 28 11.74 -15.82 26.95
N LYS A 29 11.76 -15.31 28.19
CA LYS A 29 12.89 -14.55 28.74
C LYS A 29 14.20 -15.37 28.71
N LYS A 30 14.16 -16.65 29.12
CA LYS A 30 15.34 -17.54 29.06
C LYS A 30 15.88 -17.77 27.65
N ARG A 31 15.02 -17.69 26.63
CA ARG A 31 15.43 -17.77 25.22
C ARG A 31 15.88 -16.42 24.64
N GLY A 32 15.91 -15.36 25.45
CA GLY A 32 16.22 -14.00 25.00
C GLY A 32 15.11 -13.38 24.13
N GLU A 33 13.90 -13.96 24.11
CA GLU A 33 12.78 -13.42 23.34
C GLU A 33 12.11 -12.25 24.10
N SER A 34 11.71 -11.22 23.37
CA SER A 34 10.82 -10.17 23.88
C SER A 34 9.55 -10.78 24.49
N LEU A 35 9.02 -10.16 25.55
CA LEU A 35 7.75 -10.54 26.18
C LEU A 35 6.54 -9.92 25.48
N GLU A 36 6.75 -8.99 24.56
CA GLU A 36 5.69 -8.35 23.77
C GLU A 36 4.85 -9.37 23.01
N ASP A 37 3.62 -9.00 22.70
CA ASP A 37 2.72 -9.83 21.92
C ASP A 37 3.31 -10.04 20.51
N LYS A 38 3.46 -11.31 20.12
CA LYS A 38 3.91 -11.64 18.77
C LYS A 38 2.84 -11.20 17.77
N HIS A 39 3.28 -10.79 16.58
CA HIS A 39 2.37 -10.50 15.48
C HIS A 39 1.47 -11.72 15.21
N ARG A 40 0.16 -11.52 15.29
CA ARG A 40 -0.84 -12.55 15.01
C ARG A 40 -1.22 -12.47 13.54
N SER A 41 -1.28 -13.62 12.87
CA SER A 41 -1.83 -13.68 11.51
C SER A 41 -3.28 -13.20 11.52
N GLY A 42 -3.56 -12.18 10.72
CA GLY A 42 -4.93 -11.71 10.50
C GLY A 42 -5.73 -12.68 9.61
N ARG A 43 -7.01 -12.33 9.38
CA ARG A 43 -7.87 -13.05 8.45
C ARG A 43 -7.24 -13.08 7.05
N PRO A 44 -7.22 -14.23 6.36
CA PRO A 44 -6.76 -14.32 4.98
C PRO A 44 -7.49 -13.34 4.05
N SER A 45 -6.77 -12.80 3.07
CA SER A 45 -7.35 -11.89 2.08
C SER A 45 -8.38 -12.61 1.22
N SER A 46 -9.51 -11.93 0.92
CA SER A 46 -10.52 -12.43 -0.03
C SER A 46 -10.05 -12.40 -1.49
N LEU A 47 -8.99 -11.65 -1.81
CA LEU A 47 -8.46 -11.56 -3.16
C LEU A 47 -7.57 -12.76 -3.48
N THR A 48 -7.98 -13.54 -4.47
CA THR A 48 -7.19 -14.64 -5.02
C THR A 48 -5.91 -14.12 -5.69
N ARG A 49 -4.90 -15.00 -5.82
CA ARG A 49 -3.65 -14.68 -6.53
C ARG A 49 -3.90 -14.22 -7.97
N VAL A 50 -4.82 -14.89 -8.68
CA VAL A 50 -5.19 -14.54 -10.06
C VAL A 50 -5.81 -13.16 -10.13
N ALA A 51 -6.75 -12.84 -9.23
CA ALA A 51 -7.37 -11.52 -9.17
C ALA A 51 -6.32 -10.42 -8.95
N LYS A 52 -5.37 -10.62 -8.04
CA LYS A 52 -4.25 -9.68 -7.80
C LYS A 52 -3.43 -9.42 -9.06
N ILE A 53 -3.06 -10.47 -9.79
CA ILE A 53 -2.31 -10.36 -11.05
C ILE A 53 -3.10 -9.57 -12.09
N VAL A 54 -4.39 -9.86 -12.25
CA VAL A 54 -5.26 -9.15 -13.21
C VAL A 54 -5.39 -7.67 -12.84
N ILE A 55 -5.58 -7.37 -11.56
CA ILE A 55 -5.65 -5.98 -11.06
C ILE A 55 -4.32 -5.26 -11.33
N ALA A 56 -3.18 -5.89 -11.05
CA ALA A 56 -1.87 -5.31 -11.32
C ALA A 56 -1.66 -5.06 -12.83
N LYS A 57 -2.04 -5.99 -13.69
CA LYS A 57 -1.99 -5.83 -15.16
C LYS A 57 -2.96 -4.79 -15.72
N SER A 58 -3.86 -4.25 -14.90
CA SER A 58 -4.79 -3.19 -15.29
C SER A 58 -4.24 -1.78 -15.04
N ILE A 59 -3.14 -1.66 -14.31
CA ILE A 59 -2.50 -0.38 -14.00
C ILE A 59 -2.10 0.31 -15.31
N GLY A 60 -2.34 1.63 -15.42
CA GLY A 60 -2.03 2.44 -16.60
C GLY A 60 -2.99 2.28 -17.77
N LYS A 61 -3.84 1.24 -17.79
CA LYS A 61 -4.85 1.07 -18.84
C LYS A 61 -5.95 2.12 -18.68
N ARG A 62 -6.25 2.83 -19.77
CA ARG A 62 -7.34 3.83 -19.78
C ARG A 62 -8.69 3.14 -19.56
N HIS A 63 -9.60 3.88 -18.93
CA HIS A 63 -11.00 3.47 -18.70
C HIS A 63 -11.18 2.17 -17.89
N GLN A 64 -10.24 1.87 -16.98
CA GLN A 64 -10.34 0.78 -16.01
C GLN A 64 -10.69 1.34 -14.63
N SER A 65 -11.98 1.39 -14.30
CA SER A 65 -12.42 1.75 -12.95
C SER A 65 -12.38 0.53 -12.02
N THR A 66 -12.28 0.77 -10.72
CA THR A 66 -12.30 -0.30 -9.70
C THR A 66 -13.60 -1.13 -9.75
N ARG A 67 -14.73 -0.49 -10.06
CA ARG A 67 -16.02 -1.16 -10.24
C ARG A 67 -16.00 -2.10 -11.45
N LYS A 68 -15.52 -1.61 -12.61
CA LYS A 68 -15.40 -2.40 -13.84
C LYS A 68 -14.48 -3.61 -13.67
N LEU A 69 -13.38 -3.44 -12.93
CA LEU A 69 -12.46 -4.54 -12.61
C LEU A 69 -13.11 -5.58 -11.70
N ALA A 70 -13.83 -5.13 -10.67
CA ALA A 70 -14.57 -6.03 -9.77
C ALA A 70 -15.64 -6.83 -10.54
N GLU A 71 -16.47 -6.18 -11.35
CA GLU A 71 -17.48 -6.84 -12.18
C GLU A 71 -16.88 -7.90 -13.11
N ARG A 72 -15.77 -7.58 -13.79
CA ARG A 72 -15.08 -8.53 -14.69
C ARG A 72 -14.48 -9.72 -13.95
N LEU A 73 -13.94 -9.50 -12.76
CA LEU A 73 -13.38 -10.58 -11.93
C LEU A 73 -14.49 -11.47 -11.40
N THR A 74 -15.56 -10.88 -10.91
CA THR A 74 -16.74 -11.60 -10.41
C THR A 74 -17.41 -12.40 -11.53
N ALA A 75 -17.56 -11.84 -12.73
CA ALA A 75 -18.07 -12.55 -13.90
C ALA A 75 -17.22 -13.76 -14.32
N ARG A 76 -15.95 -13.81 -13.91
CA ARG A 76 -15.02 -14.92 -14.16
C ARG A 76 -14.85 -15.85 -12.95
N GLY A 77 -15.74 -15.76 -11.95
CA GLY A 77 -15.71 -16.61 -10.75
C GLY A 77 -14.79 -16.12 -9.63
N HIS A 78 -14.14 -14.96 -9.77
CA HIS A 78 -13.34 -14.36 -8.71
C HIS A 78 -14.13 -13.30 -7.95
N GLN A 79 -15.00 -13.75 -7.04
CA GLN A 79 -15.88 -12.90 -6.22
C GLN A 79 -15.09 -11.80 -5.52
N THR A 80 -15.22 -10.57 -6.01
CA THR A 80 -14.45 -9.42 -5.53
C THR A 80 -15.33 -8.18 -5.50
N SER A 81 -15.26 -7.41 -4.42
CA SER A 81 -15.94 -6.11 -4.33
C SER A 81 -15.08 -4.97 -4.89
N LYS A 82 -15.72 -3.89 -5.36
CA LYS A 82 -15.05 -2.61 -5.71
C LYS A 82 -14.10 -2.14 -4.60
N THR A 83 -14.51 -2.28 -3.34
CA THR A 83 -13.74 -1.84 -2.17
C THR A 83 -12.50 -2.71 -1.94
N ALA A 84 -12.58 -4.02 -2.17
CA ALA A 84 -11.42 -4.91 -2.12
C ALA A 84 -10.39 -4.54 -3.20
N VAL A 85 -10.83 -4.29 -4.44
CA VAL A 85 -9.95 -3.81 -5.52
C VAL A 85 -9.30 -2.48 -5.15
N HIS A 86 -10.08 -1.52 -4.65
CA HIS A 86 -9.56 -0.21 -4.25
C HIS A 86 -8.53 -0.32 -3.12
N ARG A 87 -8.82 -1.09 -2.07
CA ARG A 87 -7.91 -1.30 -0.94
C ARG A 87 -6.61 -1.95 -1.40
N TYR A 88 -6.68 -2.93 -2.30
CA TYR A 88 -5.47 -3.56 -2.85
C TYR A 88 -4.62 -2.57 -3.67
N LEU A 89 -5.25 -1.77 -4.53
CA LEU A 89 -4.53 -0.74 -5.31
C LEU A 89 -3.88 0.32 -4.40
N LYS A 90 -4.57 0.74 -3.34
CA LYS A 90 -4.09 1.81 -2.45
C LYS A 90 -3.05 1.29 -1.44
N GLU A 91 -3.39 0.24 -0.69
CA GLU A 91 -2.61 -0.20 0.47
C GLU A 91 -1.47 -1.16 0.07
N SER A 92 -1.70 -2.03 -0.93
CA SER A 92 -0.68 -3.01 -1.35
C SER A 92 0.21 -2.52 -2.49
N LEU A 93 -0.32 -1.67 -3.37
CA LEU A 93 0.40 -1.15 -4.54
C LEU A 93 0.75 0.34 -4.42
N GLY A 94 0.31 1.03 -3.37
CA GLY A 94 0.64 2.44 -3.13
C GLY A 94 0.06 3.42 -4.15
N LEU A 95 -0.93 3.01 -4.94
CA LEU A 95 -1.44 3.82 -6.05
C LEU A 95 -2.43 4.88 -5.58
N LYS A 96 -2.33 6.05 -6.20
CA LYS A 96 -3.27 7.17 -6.02
C LYS A 96 -4.29 7.19 -7.16
N CYS A 97 -5.48 7.72 -6.88
CA CYS A 97 -6.50 7.91 -7.89
C CYS A 97 -6.01 8.83 -9.01
N PHE A 98 -6.17 8.39 -10.25
CA PHE A 98 -5.82 9.19 -11.42
C PHE A 98 -6.71 10.45 -11.49
N LYS A 99 -6.07 11.62 -11.56
CA LYS A 99 -6.74 12.91 -11.79
C LYS A 99 -6.36 13.41 -13.18
N ARG A 100 -7.36 13.59 -14.05
CA ARG A 100 -7.12 14.12 -15.40
C ARG A 100 -6.68 15.58 -15.29
N PRO A 101 -5.54 15.98 -15.87
CA PRO A 101 -5.15 17.39 -15.90
C PRO A 101 -6.12 18.19 -16.78
N ARG A 102 -6.45 19.41 -16.34
CA ARG A 102 -7.28 20.35 -17.09
C ARG A 102 -6.40 21.07 -18.11
N ASN A 103 -6.13 20.41 -19.23
CA ASN A 103 -5.34 21.00 -20.31
C ASN A 103 -6.27 21.52 -21.42
N PRO A 104 -6.00 22.71 -21.98
CA PRO A 104 -6.72 23.19 -23.15
C PRO A 104 -6.49 22.26 -24.33
N ARG A 105 -7.52 22.06 -25.16
CA ARG A 105 -7.39 21.33 -26.43
C ARG A 105 -6.75 22.29 -27.44
N LEU A 106 -5.51 22.03 -27.81
CA LEU A 106 -4.80 22.82 -28.83
C LEU A 106 -5.12 22.28 -30.21
N THR A 107 -5.36 23.18 -31.16
CA THR A 107 -5.38 22.84 -32.59
C THR A 107 -3.95 22.67 -33.11
N GLU A 108 -3.79 21.99 -34.25
CA GLU A 108 -2.48 21.82 -34.88
C GLU A 108 -1.79 23.16 -35.17
N LYS A 109 -2.57 24.15 -35.66
CA LYS A 109 -2.07 25.51 -35.89
C LYS A 109 -1.52 26.15 -34.60
N GLN A 110 -2.24 25.99 -33.48
CA GLN A 110 -1.80 26.51 -32.18
C GLN A 110 -0.56 25.80 -31.64
N LEU A 111 -0.43 24.49 -31.89
CA LEU A 111 0.77 23.73 -31.55
C LEU A 111 1.99 24.24 -32.33
N VAL A 112 1.88 24.39 -33.65
CA VAL A 112 2.95 24.91 -34.50
C VAL A 112 3.35 26.32 -34.07
N HIS A 113 2.37 27.19 -33.82
CA HIS A 113 2.63 28.57 -33.36
C HIS A 113 3.36 28.60 -32.01
N ARG A 114 2.98 27.74 -31.06
CA ARG A 114 3.67 27.65 -29.76
C ARG A 114 5.11 27.13 -29.93
N LEU A 115 5.31 26.13 -30.78
CA LEU A 115 6.64 25.58 -31.04
C LEU A 115 7.56 26.60 -31.71
N THR A 116 7.06 27.35 -32.69
CA THR A 116 7.83 28.40 -33.37
C THR A 116 8.13 29.57 -32.42
N PHE A 117 7.18 29.97 -31.58
CA PHE A 117 7.38 30.96 -30.52
C PHE A 117 8.49 30.53 -29.55
N CYS A 118 8.43 29.30 -29.01
CA CYS A 118 9.46 28.80 -28.09
C CYS A 118 10.84 28.76 -28.74
N LYS A 119 10.95 28.27 -29.99
CA LYS A 119 12.23 28.21 -30.73
C LYS A 119 12.83 29.60 -30.97
N LYS A 120 12.00 30.59 -31.32
CA LYS A 120 12.47 31.98 -31.52
C LYS A 120 12.86 32.64 -30.19
N GLY A 121 12.08 32.44 -29.13
CA GLY A 121 12.37 32.96 -27.79
C GLY A 121 13.64 32.37 -27.15
N SER A 122 13.92 31.08 -27.37
CA SER A 122 15.16 30.44 -26.89
C SER A 122 16.43 30.99 -27.55
N ILE A 123 16.32 31.46 -28.80
CA ILE A 123 17.44 32.08 -29.53
C ILE A 123 17.66 33.53 -29.05
N GLY A 124 16.59 34.24 -28.65
CA GLY A 124 16.69 35.59 -28.09
C GLY A 124 17.38 35.62 -26.72
N HIS A 125 17.11 34.65 -25.84
CA HIS A 125 17.68 34.64 -24.49
C HIS A 125 19.19 34.29 -24.46
N LEU A 126 19.66 33.46 -25.40
CA LEU A 126 21.09 33.16 -25.59
C LEU A 126 21.88 34.36 -26.13
N ARG A 127 21.22 35.34 -26.75
CA ARG A 127 21.86 36.57 -27.27
C ARG A 127 21.84 37.73 -26.28
N SER A 128 20.94 37.74 -25.30
CA SER A 128 20.86 38.77 -24.26
C SER A 128 21.68 38.47 -22.99
N GLY A 129 22.33 37.30 -22.91
CA GLY A 129 23.21 36.90 -21.81
C GLY A 129 24.71 37.02 -22.11
N GLN A 130 25.08 37.65 -23.23
CA GLN A 130 26.44 38.04 -23.59
C GLN A 130 26.50 39.56 -23.80
N MET A 131 26.19 40.33 -22.76
CA MET A 131 26.63 41.73 -22.60
C MET A 131 26.90 41.98 -21.13
#